data_AF-A0AAV3Q8V5-F1
#
_entry.id   AF-A0AAV3Q8V5-F1
#
_cell.length_a   1.000
_cell.length_b   1.000
_cell.length_c   1.000
_cell.angle_alpha   90.00
_cell.angle_beta   90.00
_cell.angle_gamma   90.00
#
_symmetry.space_group_name_H-M   'P 1'
#
loop_
_entity.id
_entity.type
_entity.pdbx_description
1 polymer ?
#
loop_
_entity_poly.entity_id
_entity_poly.type
_entity_poly.pdbx_seq_one_letter_code
_entity_poly.pdbx_strand_id
1 'polypeptide(L)'
;MNCDDDGGDIVPPPLDWKFSQVFGERTAGEEVQEVDIISAIEFDKTGDHLATGDRGGRVVLFERTDMKEQRGHRRDLERMDSVIRHPEFRYKTEFQSHEPEFDYLKSLEIEEKINKIRWCQTSNGALFLLSTNDKTVKFWKVQEKKLKKISEMNIDASKAVGNGSVASTSIYCNPNPSLANGVSEKSFPSGGISSLCLPVVTSIETSLVARCRKTYAHAHDYHINSISNNSDGETFISADDLRINLWNLEINDQSFNIVDVKPKNMEDLTEVITSAEFHPSHCNMLAYSSSKGSIRLIDLRQSALCDSHSKLFEEQDSPGSRSFFTEIIASISDIKFAMNGRYILSRDYMTLKLWDINMDSGPVSTYQVHEHLRPKLCDLYENDSIFDKFECCLSGDGLRVATGSYSNMFSVFGCGHGSSEEATLEASKNPMRKQLQTNSKPSRLTSTITKAVRRGAESPGVDASNSFDSTTKLLHLAWHPTQNSIACAAANSLYMYYA
;
A
#
# COMPACT_ATOMS: atom_id res chain seq x y z
N MET A 1 0.40 -36.47 41.25
CA MET A 1 -0.24 -35.27 40.70
C MET A 1 0.77 -34.15 40.77
N ASN A 2 1.65 -34.06 39.76
CA ASN A 2 2.44 -32.88 39.46
C ASN A 2 2.38 -32.80 37.94
N CYS A 3 1.60 -31.85 37.44
CA CYS A 3 1.54 -31.51 36.03
C CYS A 3 2.43 -30.27 35.91
N ASP A 4 3.72 -30.48 35.72
CA ASP A 4 4.61 -29.43 35.24
C ASP A 4 4.26 -29.22 33.76
N ASP A 5 3.36 -28.28 33.50
CA ASP A 5 3.09 -27.76 32.16
C ASP A 5 4.25 -26.82 31.82
N ASP A 6 5.36 -27.40 31.36
CA ASP A 6 6.49 -26.68 30.78
C ASP A 6 6.07 -26.20 29.38
N GLY A 7 5.19 -25.20 29.35
CA GLY A 7 4.80 -24.45 28.17
C GLY A 7 5.95 -23.54 27.73
N GLY A 8 7.07 -24.12 27.31
CA GLY A 8 8.13 -23.39 26.65
C GLY A 8 7.60 -22.82 25.34
N ASP A 9 7.56 -21.50 25.20
CA ASP A 9 7.28 -20.82 23.94
C ASP A 9 8.25 -21.35 22.87
N ILE A 10 7.73 -22.20 21.97
CA ILE A 10 8.51 -22.75 20.86
C ILE A 10 8.78 -21.59 19.91
N VAL A 11 10.01 -21.07 19.95
CA VAL A 11 10.46 -20.05 19.01
C VAL A 11 10.33 -20.62 17.58
N PRO A 12 9.56 -19.97 16.69
CA PRO A 12 9.39 -20.47 15.34
C PRO A 12 10.74 -20.52 14.61
N PRO A 13 11.01 -21.55 13.80
CA PRO A 13 12.25 -21.62 13.05
C PRO A 13 12.35 -20.45 12.05
N PRO A 14 13.57 -19.99 11.72
CA PRO A 14 13.75 -18.95 10.71
C PRO A 14 13.17 -19.34 9.34
N LEU A 15 12.66 -18.36 8.61
CA LEU A 15 12.09 -18.57 7.27
C LEU A 15 13.18 -18.56 6.18
N ASP A 16 13.09 -19.52 5.26
CA ASP A 16 13.94 -19.61 4.08
C ASP A 16 13.26 -18.96 2.87
N TRP A 17 13.53 -17.67 2.67
CA TRP A 17 12.88 -16.85 1.66
C TRP A 17 13.32 -17.17 0.23
N LYS A 18 12.33 -17.42 -0.63
CA LYS A 18 12.50 -17.75 -2.05
C LYS A 18 11.76 -16.75 -2.92
N PHE A 19 12.35 -16.48 -4.08
CA PHE A 19 11.69 -15.70 -5.12
C PHE A 19 10.50 -16.48 -5.71
N SER A 20 9.36 -15.81 -5.87
CA SER A 20 8.14 -16.34 -6.50
C SER A 20 7.93 -15.73 -7.89
N GLN A 21 7.59 -14.44 -7.94
CA GLN A 21 7.13 -13.76 -9.15
C GLN A 21 7.69 -12.33 -9.21
N VAL A 22 7.76 -11.80 -10.44
CA VAL A 22 8.01 -10.38 -10.68
C VAL A 22 7.04 -9.86 -11.73
N PHE A 23 6.45 -8.69 -11.50
CA PHE A 23 5.68 -7.93 -12.48
C PHE A 23 6.40 -6.62 -12.79
N GLY A 24 6.29 -6.13 -14.03
CA GLY A 24 6.98 -4.90 -14.45
C GLY A 24 8.51 -5.05 -14.50
N GLU A 25 9.01 -6.26 -14.83
CA GLU A 25 10.45 -6.48 -14.97
C GLU A 25 11.01 -5.68 -16.15
N ARG A 26 12.07 -4.92 -15.88
CA ARG A 26 12.75 -4.07 -16.85
C ARG A 26 13.63 -4.89 -17.78
N THR A 27 13.67 -4.50 -19.04
CA THR A 27 14.76 -4.91 -19.92
C THR A 27 16.03 -4.12 -19.61
N ALA A 28 17.21 -4.73 -19.85
CA ALA A 28 18.48 -4.07 -19.55
C ALA A 28 18.63 -2.78 -20.40
N GLY A 29 18.82 -1.64 -19.74
CA GLY A 29 18.93 -0.33 -20.38
C GLY A 29 17.63 0.45 -20.54
N GLU A 30 16.49 -0.12 -20.12
CA GLU A 30 15.19 0.57 -20.12
C GLU A 30 15.13 1.58 -18.96
N GLU A 31 14.90 2.86 -19.26
CA GLU A 31 14.71 3.91 -18.26
C GLU A 31 13.33 3.76 -17.60
N VAL A 32 13.28 3.94 -16.27
CA VAL A 32 12.01 3.93 -15.53
C VAL A 32 11.38 5.29 -15.67
N GLN A 33 10.16 5.34 -16.21
CA GLN A 33 9.38 6.57 -16.17
C GLN A 33 8.87 6.80 -14.75
N GLU A 34 8.95 8.04 -14.29
CA GLU A 34 8.58 8.39 -12.91
C GLU A 34 7.12 8.04 -12.61
N VAL A 35 6.23 8.23 -13.58
CA VAL A 35 4.80 7.89 -13.50
C VAL A 35 4.53 6.39 -13.30
N ASP A 36 5.46 5.51 -13.70
CA ASP A 36 5.32 4.06 -13.54
C ASP A 36 5.86 3.55 -12.19
N ILE A 37 6.47 4.42 -11.37
CA ILE A 37 6.99 4.03 -10.05
C ILE A 37 5.83 3.69 -9.12
N ILE A 38 5.86 2.47 -8.56
CA ILE A 38 4.87 2.01 -7.59
C ILE A 38 5.03 2.81 -6.29
N SER A 39 3.94 3.39 -5.81
CA SER A 39 3.88 4.28 -4.64
C SER A 39 2.92 3.78 -3.54
N ALA A 40 2.18 2.70 -3.79
CA ALA A 40 1.35 2.05 -2.77
C ALA A 40 1.19 0.55 -3.10
N ILE A 41 1.19 -0.31 -2.08
CA ILE A 41 0.94 -1.75 -2.20
C ILE A 41 0.05 -2.18 -1.03
N GLU A 42 -1.01 -2.94 -1.29
CA GLU A 42 -1.89 -3.44 -0.23
C GLU A 42 -2.57 -4.76 -0.63
N PHE A 43 -2.49 -5.79 0.23
CA PHE A 43 -3.29 -7.01 0.12
C PHE A 43 -4.71 -6.79 0.67
N ASP A 44 -5.70 -7.46 0.10
CA ASP A 44 -7.01 -7.53 0.75
C ASP A 44 -6.95 -8.42 2.01
N LYS A 45 -7.98 -8.34 2.86
CA LYS A 45 -8.00 -9.09 4.14
C LYS A 45 -7.92 -10.60 3.97
N THR A 46 -8.29 -11.15 2.80
CA THR A 46 -8.21 -12.59 2.53
C THR A 46 -6.86 -13.00 1.98
N GLY A 47 -6.15 -12.08 1.32
CA GLY A 47 -4.92 -12.33 0.57
C GLY A 47 -5.17 -12.84 -0.85
N ASP A 48 -6.43 -12.85 -1.30
CA ASP A 48 -6.78 -13.31 -2.65
C ASP A 48 -6.54 -12.22 -3.70
N HIS A 49 -6.47 -10.96 -3.28
CA HIS A 49 -6.21 -9.83 -4.16
C HIS A 49 -5.09 -8.96 -3.63
N LEU A 50 -4.31 -8.43 -4.56
CA LEU A 50 -3.28 -7.43 -4.30
C LEU A 50 -3.54 -6.21 -5.17
N ALA A 51 -3.42 -5.02 -4.60
CA ALA A 51 -3.50 -3.76 -5.33
C ALA A 51 -2.16 -3.03 -5.28
N THR A 52 -1.78 -2.43 -6.40
CA THR A 52 -0.68 -1.47 -6.46
C THR A 52 -1.19 -0.14 -7.01
N GLY A 53 -0.65 0.96 -6.50
CA GLY A 53 -0.83 2.30 -7.05
C GLY A 53 0.51 2.86 -7.50
N ASP A 54 0.52 3.73 -8.51
CA ASP A 54 1.73 4.39 -9.00
C ASP A 54 1.68 5.92 -8.94
N ARG A 55 2.81 6.55 -9.25
CA ARG A 55 2.93 8.01 -9.33
C ARG A 55 2.11 8.64 -10.43
N GLY A 56 1.78 7.88 -11.49
CA GLY A 56 0.91 8.30 -12.58
C GLY A 56 -0.58 8.14 -12.29
N GLY A 57 -0.97 7.85 -11.05
CA GLY A 57 -2.37 7.82 -10.62
C GLY A 57 -3.16 6.58 -11.05
N ARG A 58 -2.49 5.53 -11.56
CA ARG A 58 -3.13 4.27 -11.93
C ARG A 58 -3.20 3.34 -10.74
N VAL A 59 -4.23 2.49 -10.73
CA VAL A 59 -4.37 1.38 -9.78
C VAL A 59 -4.41 0.08 -10.57
N VAL A 60 -3.53 -0.85 -10.23
CA VAL A 60 -3.43 -2.18 -10.84
C VAL A 60 -3.83 -3.24 -9.81
N LEU A 61 -4.73 -4.13 -10.20
CA LEU A 61 -5.22 -5.22 -9.36
C LEU A 61 -4.68 -6.56 -9.86
N PHE A 62 -4.25 -7.38 -8.92
CA PHE A 62 -3.82 -8.74 -9.13
C PHE A 62 -4.77 -9.69 -8.38
N GLU A 63 -4.98 -10.88 -8.94
CA GLU A 63 -5.75 -11.94 -8.29
C GLU A 63 -4.92 -13.20 -8.14
N ARG A 64 -5.14 -13.89 -7.03
CA ARG A 64 -4.50 -15.16 -6.70
C ARG A 64 -5.04 -16.30 -7.60
N THR A 65 -4.16 -17.18 -8.08
CA THR A 65 -4.48 -18.20 -9.10
C THR A 65 -4.43 -19.64 -8.63
N ASP A 66 -3.60 -19.97 -7.64
CA ASP A 66 -3.39 -21.33 -7.11
C ASP A 66 -4.70 -22.00 -6.62
N MET A 67 -5.66 -21.21 -6.11
CA MET A 67 -6.98 -21.71 -5.67
C MET A 67 -7.88 -22.19 -6.82
N LYS A 68 -7.74 -21.66 -8.04
CA LYS A 68 -8.56 -22.05 -9.20
C LYS A 68 -8.13 -23.41 -9.76
N GLU A 69 -6.84 -23.73 -9.70
CA GLU A 69 -6.29 -25.01 -10.15
C GLU A 69 -6.71 -26.19 -9.26
N GLN A 70 -6.92 -25.95 -7.95
CA GLN A 70 -7.38 -26.98 -7.00
C GLN A 70 -8.77 -27.56 -7.34
N ARG A 71 -9.65 -26.79 -8.01
CA ARG A 71 -10.99 -27.26 -8.36
C ARG A 71 -11.03 -28.17 -9.60
N GLY A 72 -9.96 -28.20 -10.41
CA GLY A 72 -9.89 -28.99 -11.66
C GLY A 72 -9.36 -30.43 -11.49
N HIS A 73 -8.53 -30.68 -10.48
CA HIS A 73 -7.76 -31.93 -10.35
C HIS A 73 -8.17 -32.82 -9.16
N ARG A 74 -9.47 -32.92 -8.88
CA ARG A 74 -9.98 -33.76 -7.77
C ARG A 74 -9.74 -35.28 -7.96
N ARG A 75 -9.30 -35.73 -9.15
CA ARG A 75 -8.97 -37.14 -9.45
C ARG A 75 -7.49 -37.50 -9.30
N ASP A 76 -6.60 -36.53 -9.13
CA ASP A 76 -5.15 -36.76 -8.99
C ASP A 76 -4.65 -36.61 -7.53
N LEU A 77 -5.55 -36.28 -6.60
CA LEU A 77 -5.22 -36.03 -5.18
C LEU A 77 -4.84 -37.28 -4.37
N GLU A 78 -4.90 -38.49 -4.95
CA GLU A 78 -4.55 -39.74 -4.25
C GLU A 78 -3.08 -40.17 -4.46
N ARG A 79 -2.25 -39.35 -5.12
CA ARG A 79 -0.85 -39.75 -5.44
C ARG A 79 0.27 -38.74 -5.15
N MET A 80 0.00 -37.58 -4.57
CA MET A 80 1.06 -36.68 -4.15
C MET A 80 0.79 -36.20 -2.73
N ASP A 81 1.77 -36.40 -1.85
CA ASP A 81 1.90 -35.68 -0.59
C ASP A 81 1.60 -34.20 -0.85
N SER A 82 0.77 -33.59 -0.01
CA SER A 82 0.32 -32.21 -0.13
C SER A 82 1.50 -31.24 -0.13
N VAL A 83 2.06 -30.98 -1.31
CA VAL A 83 3.03 -29.91 -1.52
C VAL A 83 2.29 -28.60 -1.27
N ILE A 84 2.61 -27.94 -0.16
CA ILE A 84 2.12 -26.59 0.13
C ILE A 84 2.58 -25.71 -1.03
N ARG A 85 1.66 -25.36 -1.93
CA ARG A 85 1.90 -24.39 -3.00
C ARG A 85 1.84 -22.99 -2.40
N HIS A 86 2.87 -22.20 -2.66
CA HIS A 86 2.90 -20.78 -2.31
C HIS A 86 1.89 -19.99 -3.18
N PRO A 87 1.41 -18.81 -2.73
CA PRO A 87 0.54 -17.98 -3.52
C PRO A 87 1.20 -17.59 -4.83
N GLU A 88 0.43 -17.67 -5.90
CA GLU A 88 0.77 -17.07 -7.19
C GLU A 88 -0.34 -16.11 -7.59
N PHE A 89 0.06 -14.98 -8.15
CA PHE A 89 -0.82 -13.92 -8.59
C PHE A 89 -0.77 -13.79 -10.11
N ARG A 90 -1.85 -13.26 -10.68
CA ARG A 90 -1.89 -12.79 -12.07
C ARG A 90 -2.50 -11.41 -12.13
N TYR A 91 -2.14 -10.67 -13.17
CA TYR A 91 -2.83 -9.43 -13.52
C TYR A 91 -4.34 -9.68 -13.67
N LYS A 92 -5.15 -8.84 -13.01
CA LYS A 92 -6.61 -8.89 -13.06
C LYS A 92 -7.16 -7.76 -13.93
N THR A 93 -6.83 -6.52 -13.60
CA THR A 93 -7.31 -5.31 -14.30
C THR A 93 -6.55 -4.08 -13.80
N GLU A 94 -6.58 -3.00 -14.57
CA GLU A 94 -6.08 -1.68 -14.18
C GLU A 94 -7.09 -0.58 -14.52
N PHE A 95 -6.97 0.56 -13.85
CA PHE A 95 -7.76 1.75 -14.16
C PHE A 95 -7.05 3.02 -13.70
N GLN A 96 -7.30 4.13 -14.38
CA GLN A 96 -6.86 5.46 -13.96
C GLN A 96 -7.70 5.90 -12.76
N SER A 97 -7.05 6.10 -11.61
CA SER A 97 -7.74 6.53 -10.40
C SER A 97 -7.76 8.05 -10.24
N HIS A 98 -6.60 8.68 -10.35
CA HIS A 98 -6.46 10.15 -10.26
C HIS A 98 -5.81 10.67 -11.52
N GLU A 99 -6.12 11.91 -11.87
CA GLU A 99 -5.49 12.64 -12.97
C GLU A 99 -4.89 13.92 -12.37
N PRO A 100 -3.87 14.51 -13.00
CA PRO A 100 -3.30 15.76 -12.50
C PRO A 100 -4.39 16.84 -12.45
N GLU A 101 -4.49 17.51 -11.31
CA GLU A 101 -5.44 18.61 -11.10
C GLU A 101 -4.69 19.89 -10.74
N PHE A 102 -5.28 21.06 -11.00
CA PHE A 102 -4.68 22.34 -10.65
C PHE A 102 -5.68 23.22 -9.90
N ASP A 103 -5.34 23.63 -8.68
CA ASP A 103 -6.09 24.62 -7.91
C ASP A 103 -5.64 26.03 -8.33
N TYR A 104 -6.43 26.67 -9.19
CA TYR A 104 -6.17 28.02 -9.67
C TYR A 104 -6.23 29.10 -8.59
N LEU A 105 -6.96 28.88 -7.49
CA LEU A 105 -7.08 29.86 -6.42
C LEU A 105 -5.86 29.80 -5.50
N LYS A 106 -5.35 28.60 -5.23
CA LYS A 106 -4.14 28.39 -4.43
C LYS A 106 -2.85 28.40 -5.28
N SER A 107 -2.97 28.44 -6.61
CA SER A 107 -1.85 28.21 -7.55
C SER A 107 -1.07 26.94 -7.22
N LEU A 108 -1.79 25.86 -6.94
CA LEU A 108 -1.22 24.60 -6.46
C LEU A 108 -1.54 23.48 -7.45
N GLU A 109 -0.50 22.81 -7.94
CA GLU A 109 -0.64 21.55 -8.68
C GLU A 109 -0.92 20.41 -7.69
N ILE A 110 -1.90 19.59 -8.05
CA ILE A 110 -2.30 18.41 -7.30
C ILE A 110 -1.87 17.20 -8.12
N GLU A 111 -0.84 16.52 -7.64
CA GLU A 111 -0.32 15.31 -8.27
C GLU A 111 -1.37 14.19 -8.30
N GLU A 112 -1.35 13.40 -9.37
CA GLU A 112 -2.16 12.20 -9.52
C GLU A 112 -1.64 11.01 -8.72
N LYS A 113 -0.43 11.10 -8.18
CA LYS A 113 0.25 10.05 -7.43
C LYS A 113 -0.67 9.40 -6.39
N ILE A 114 -0.72 8.07 -6.41
CA ILE A 114 -1.45 7.30 -5.40
C ILE A 114 -0.63 7.23 -4.11
N ASN A 115 -1.11 7.85 -3.04
CA ASN A 115 -0.44 7.84 -1.74
C ASN A 115 -0.74 6.57 -0.94
N LYS A 116 -2.01 6.13 -0.90
CA LYS A 116 -2.45 4.94 -0.16
C LYS A 116 -3.63 4.26 -0.85
N ILE A 117 -3.73 2.94 -0.66
CA ILE A 117 -4.86 2.10 -1.06
C ILE A 117 -5.35 1.33 0.17
N ARG A 118 -6.67 1.22 0.34
CA ARG A 118 -7.30 0.40 1.39
C ARG A 118 -8.46 -0.39 0.84
N TRP A 119 -8.40 -1.71 0.98
CA TRP A 119 -9.49 -2.60 0.61
C TRP A 119 -10.67 -2.46 1.57
N CYS A 120 -11.87 -2.30 1.01
CA CYS A 120 -13.12 -2.32 1.75
C CYS A 120 -13.75 -3.72 1.68
N GLN A 121 -14.77 -3.96 2.49
CA GLN A 121 -15.47 -5.25 2.51
C GLN A 121 -16.05 -5.59 1.12
N THR A 122 -15.74 -6.79 0.64
CA THR A 122 -16.28 -7.31 -0.61
C THR A 122 -17.76 -7.64 -0.43
N SER A 123 -18.57 -7.33 -1.44
CA SER A 123 -20.01 -7.65 -1.42
C SER A 123 -20.52 -7.93 -2.82
N ASN A 124 -21.45 -8.88 -2.95
CA ASN A 124 -22.13 -9.21 -4.21
C ASN A 124 -21.16 -9.55 -5.38
N GLY A 125 -20.02 -10.19 -5.08
CA GLY A 125 -18.99 -10.52 -6.07
C GLY A 125 -18.28 -9.29 -6.67
N ALA A 126 -18.38 -8.12 -6.03
CA ALA A 126 -17.66 -6.92 -6.39
C ALA A 126 -16.56 -6.63 -5.36
N LEU A 127 -15.44 -6.14 -5.87
CA LEU A 127 -14.33 -5.61 -5.09
C LEU A 127 -14.55 -4.13 -4.83
N PHE A 128 -14.18 -3.69 -3.63
CA PHE A 128 -14.28 -2.30 -3.21
C PHE A 128 -12.95 -1.87 -2.60
N LEU A 129 -12.48 -0.69 -2.97
CA LEU A 129 -11.27 -0.11 -2.42
C LEU A 129 -11.35 1.41 -2.39
N LEU A 130 -10.67 2.00 -1.42
CA LEU A 130 -10.35 3.42 -1.36
C LEU A 130 -8.95 3.63 -1.93
N SER A 131 -8.78 4.71 -2.67
CA SER A 131 -7.49 5.21 -3.15
C SER A 131 -7.42 6.71 -2.86
N THR A 132 -6.26 7.22 -2.49
CA THR A 132 -6.09 8.65 -2.22
C THR A 132 -4.86 9.22 -2.92
N ASN A 133 -4.94 10.46 -3.37
CA ASN A 133 -3.79 11.32 -3.62
C ASN A 133 -3.68 12.34 -2.48
N ASP A 134 -3.00 13.47 -2.72
CA ASP A 134 -2.76 14.51 -1.71
C ASP A 134 -4.01 15.26 -1.23
N LYS A 135 -5.10 15.28 -2.01
CA LYS A 135 -6.27 16.14 -1.73
C LYS A 135 -7.61 15.42 -1.79
N THR A 136 -7.68 14.27 -2.43
CA THR A 136 -8.93 13.57 -2.70
C THR A 136 -8.82 12.08 -2.38
N VAL A 137 -9.90 11.53 -1.82
CA VAL A 137 -10.10 10.09 -1.66
C VAL A 137 -11.18 9.64 -2.65
N LYS A 138 -10.97 8.55 -3.37
CA LYS A 138 -11.96 7.96 -4.28
C LYS A 138 -12.34 6.55 -3.83
N PHE A 139 -13.65 6.27 -3.84
CA PHE A 139 -14.20 4.95 -3.54
C PHE A 139 -14.57 4.21 -4.82
N TRP A 140 -13.87 3.11 -5.09
CA TRP A 140 -13.99 2.34 -6.31
C TRP A 140 -14.80 1.07 -6.10
N LYS A 141 -15.56 0.70 -7.13
CA LYS A 141 -16.18 -0.61 -7.27
C LYS A 141 -15.65 -1.28 -8.53
N VAL A 142 -15.07 -2.46 -8.38
CA VAL A 142 -14.61 -3.28 -9.51
C VAL A 142 -15.43 -4.55 -9.56
N GLN A 143 -16.12 -4.79 -10.68
CA GLN A 143 -17.01 -5.95 -10.83
C GLN A 143 -17.00 -6.46 -12.27
N GLU A 144 -17.17 -7.76 -12.42
CA GLU A 144 -17.46 -8.36 -13.73
C GLU A 144 -18.85 -7.95 -14.21
N LYS A 145 -18.89 -7.29 -15.36
CA LYS A 145 -20.12 -6.92 -16.05
C LYS A 145 -20.29 -7.79 -17.28
N LYS A 146 -21.39 -8.54 -17.31
CA LYS A 146 -21.85 -9.22 -18.53
C LYS A 146 -22.24 -8.17 -19.56
N LEU A 147 -21.51 -8.10 -20.67
CA LEU A 147 -21.83 -7.25 -21.80
C LEU A 147 -23.10 -7.79 -22.45
N LYS A 148 -24.13 -6.95 -22.38
CA LYS A 148 -25.48 -7.21 -22.86
C LYS A 148 -25.60 -6.69 -24.29
N LYS A 149 -25.81 -7.57 -25.26
CA LYS A 149 -26.17 -7.21 -26.63
C LYS A 149 -27.67 -7.34 -26.79
N ILE A 150 -28.27 -6.35 -27.44
CA ILE A 150 -29.68 -6.42 -27.84
C ILE A 150 -29.73 -7.17 -29.17
N SER A 151 -30.37 -8.33 -29.20
CA SER A 151 -30.47 -9.17 -30.41
C SER A 151 -31.75 -8.94 -31.21
N GLU A 152 -32.82 -8.52 -30.54
CA GLU A 152 -34.12 -8.29 -31.17
C GLU A 152 -34.52 -6.82 -30.98
N MET A 153 -34.76 -6.10 -32.08
CA MET A 153 -35.34 -4.76 -32.05
C MET A 153 -36.43 -4.66 -33.10
N ASN A 154 -37.46 -3.85 -32.83
CA ASN A 154 -38.52 -3.53 -33.78
C ASN A 154 -38.02 -2.51 -34.82
N ILE A 155 -36.89 -2.80 -35.48
CA ILE A 155 -36.37 -2.01 -36.59
C ILE A 155 -36.68 -2.79 -37.87
N ASP A 156 -37.45 -2.17 -38.77
CA ASP A 156 -37.68 -2.68 -40.12
C ASP A 156 -36.34 -2.79 -40.87
N ALA A 157 -35.77 -3.99 -40.92
CA ALA A 157 -34.55 -4.30 -41.68
C ALA A 157 -34.71 -4.01 -43.20
N SER A 158 -35.94 -3.83 -43.68
CA SER A 158 -36.28 -3.59 -45.08
C SER A 158 -35.98 -2.17 -45.60
N LYS A 159 -35.59 -1.22 -44.74
CA LYS A 159 -35.19 0.14 -45.18
C LYS A 159 -33.69 0.43 -45.12
N ALA A 160 -32.86 -0.52 -44.66
CA ALA A 160 -31.42 -0.31 -44.51
C ALA A 160 -30.57 -0.80 -45.71
N VAL A 161 -31.17 -1.43 -46.72
CA VAL A 161 -30.44 -1.97 -47.91
C VAL A 161 -30.50 -1.00 -49.10
N GLY A 162 -30.33 0.30 -48.84
CA GLY A 162 -30.50 1.32 -49.87
C GLY A 162 -29.71 2.59 -49.62
N ASN A 163 -28.41 2.49 -49.34
CA ASN A 163 -27.34 3.33 -49.91
C ASN A 163 -26.08 3.31 -49.05
N GLY A 164 -24.96 2.90 -49.66
CA GLY A 164 -23.63 3.46 -49.42
C GLY A 164 -22.90 3.12 -48.12
N SER A 165 -21.80 2.38 -48.27
CA SER A 165 -20.70 2.25 -47.31
C SER A 165 -20.23 3.60 -46.73
N VAL A 166 -20.21 3.75 -45.39
CA VAL A 166 -19.17 4.53 -44.66
C VAL A 166 -18.98 3.95 -43.24
N ALA A 167 -17.72 3.97 -42.80
CA ALA A 167 -17.19 3.55 -41.50
C ALA A 167 -17.72 4.33 -40.28
N SER A 168 -17.58 3.68 -39.12
CA SER A 168 -17.30 4.18 -37.76
C SER A 168 -18.06 5.39 -37.16
N THR A 169 -18.22 5.27 -35.83
CA THR A 169 -18.14 6.31 -34.78
C THR A 169 -19.44 6.80 -34.13
N SER A 170 -19.46 6.64 -32.79
CA SER A 170 -20.08 7.49 -31.75
C SER A 170 -21.51 8.03 -31.95
N ILE A 171 -22.45 7.50 -31.17
CA ILE A 171 -23.72 8.17 -30.92
C ILE A 171 -23.53 9.17 -29.76
N TYR A 172 -23.22 10.41 -30.11
CA TYR A 172 -23.60 11.58 -29.31
C TYR A 172 -25.06 11.90 -29.62
N CYS A 173 -25.93 11.80 -28.62
CA CYS A 173 -27.32 12.24 -28.74
C CYS A 173 -27.39 13.75 -28.48
N ASN A 174 -27.44 14.55 -29.56
CA ASN A 174 -27.98 15.92 -29.48
C ASN A 174 -29.46 15.90 -29.91
N PRO A 175 -30.38 16.49 -29.12
CA PRO A 175 -31.76 16.65 -29.53
C PRO A 175 -31.90 17.98 -30.26
N ASN A 176 -32.13 17.94 -31.57
CA ASN A 176 -33.03 18.84 -32.29
C ASN A 176 -33.00 18.54 -33.79
N PRO A 177 -34.17 18.29 -34.39
CA PRO A 177 -34.47 18.95 -35.64
C PRO A 177 -35.84 19.63 -35.55
N SER A 178 -35.82 20.96 -35.62
CA SER A 178 -36.95 21.75 -36.08
C SER A 178 -37.24 21.38 -37.53
N LEU A 179 -38.28 20.57 -37.75
CA LEU A 179 -38.85 20.33 -39.08
C LEU A 179 -40.27 20.89 -39.12
N ALA A 180 -40.47 21.74 -40.11
CA ALA A 180 -41.66 22.50 -40.40
C ALA A 180 -42.87 21.61 -40.71
N ASN A 181 -44.04 22.18 -40.44
CA ASN A 181 -45.38 21.68 -40.71
C ASN A 181 -45.49 20.90 -42.03
N GLY A 182 -45.76 19.60 -41.90
CA GLY A 182 -46.24 18.72 -42.94
C GLY A 182 -46.88 17.51 -42.27
N VAL A 183 -48.14 17.66 -41.85
CA VAL A 183 -48.95 16.54 -41.36
C VAL A 183 -49.26 15.64 -42.56
N SER A 184 -48.34 14.73 -42.87
CA SER A 184 -48.69 13.50 -43.57
C SER A 184 -49.26 12.57 -42.52
N GLU A 185 -50.58 12.40 -42.50
CA GLU A 185 -51.25 11.33 -41.78
C GLU A 185 -50.62 9.99 -42.19
N LYS A 186 -49.71 9.48 -41.35
CA LYS A 186 -49.32 8.09 -41.40
C LYS A 186 -50.50 7.31 -40.81
N SER A 187 -51.33 6.78 -41.69
CA SER A 187 -52.36 5.82 -41.32
C SER A 187 -51.73 4.70 -40.50
N PHE A 188 -52.17 4.56 -39.25
CA PHE A 188 -51.90 3.35 -38.49
C PHE A 188 -52.62 2.20 -39.22
N PRO A 189 -51.95 1.07 -39.52
CA PRO A 189 -52.60 -0.04 -40.18
C PRO A 189 -53.76 -0.53 -39.33
N SER A 190 -54.96 -0.59 -39.94
CA SER A 190 -56.20 -1.10 -39.35
C SER A 190 -56.06 -2.60 -39.10
N GLY A 191 -55.46 -2.94 -37.97
CA GLY A 191 -55.09 -4.31 -37.58
C GLY A 191 -54.09 -4.37 -36.42
N GLY A 192 -53.49 -3.23 -36.02
CA GLY A 192 -52.45 -3.18 -35.00
C GLY A 192 -51.08 -3.62 -35.56
N ILE A 193 -50.00 -3.25 -34.88
CA ILE A 193 -48.65 -3.69 -35.25
C ILE A 193 -48.51 -5.15 -34.79
N SER A 194 -48.64 -6.10 -35.71
CA SER A 194 -48.76 -7.54 -35.40
C SER A 194 -47.45 -8.22 -34.95
N SER A 195 -46.33 -7.49 -34.85
CA SER A 195 -45.02 -8.07 -34.50
C SER A 195 -44.13 -7.14 -33.68
N LEU A 196 -44.67 -6.53 -32.62
CA LEU A 196 -43.82 -5.87 -31.62
C LEU A 196 -43.19 -6.93 -30.73
N CYS A 197 -41.88 -7.11 -30.83
CA CYS A 197 -41.10 -7.92 -29.91
C CYS A 197 -40.45 -7.02 -28.86
N LEU A 198 -40.36 -7.52 -27.62
CA LEU A 198 -39.54 -6.87 -26.60
C LEU A 198 -38.07 -7.15 -26.89
N PRO A 199 -37.17 -6.17 -26.68
CA PRO A 199 -35.76 -6.39 -26.91
C PRO A 199 -35.21 -7.53 -26.05
N VAL A 200 -34.75 -8.59 -26.70
CA VAL A 200 -34.09 -9.70 -26.02
C VAL A 200 -32.63 -9.34 -25.78
N VAL A 201 -32.24 -9.42 -24.51
CA VAL A 201 -30.87 -9.19 -24.07
C VAL A 201 -30.13 -10.53 -24.07
N THR A 202 -29.13 -10.66 -24.93
CA THR A 202 -28.20 -11.78 -24.94
C THR A 202 -26.86 -11.35 -24.31
N SER A 203 -26.24 -12.24 -23.55
CA SER A 203 -24.92 -12.01 -22.93
C SER A 203 -23.88 -12.77 -23.74
N ILE A 204 -22.86 -12.07 -24.25
CA ILE A 204 -21.84 -12.67 -25.13
C ILE A 204 -20.48 -12.73 -24.44
N GLU A 205 -20.15 -11.73 -23.62
CA GLU A 205 -18.82 -11.57 -23.04
C GLU A 205 -18.89 -10.96 -21.63
N THR A 206 -17.95 -11.31 -20.76
CA THR A 206 -17.79 -10.73 -19.42
C THR A 206 -16.57 -9.81 -19.43
N SER A 207 -16.74 -8.56 -19.02
CA SER A 207 -15.66 -7.58 -18.90
C SER A 207 -15.59 -7.05 -17.47
N LEU A 208 -14.38 -6.89 -16.92
CA LEU A 208 -14.18 -6.22 -15.64
C LEU A 208 -14.30 -4.71 -15.83
N VAL A 209 -15.13 -4.07 -14.99
CA VAL A 209 -15.32 -2.62 -15.02
C VAL A 209 -15.03 -2.05 -13.64
N ALA A 210 -14.07 -1.14 -13.58
CA ALA A 210 -13.83 -0.27 -12.44
C ALA A 210 -14.69 0.99 -12.57
N ARG A 211 -15.44 1.32 -11.51
CA ARG A 211 -16.27 2.53 -11.46
C ARG A 211 -15.99 3.28 -10.17
N CYS A 212 -15.59 4.54 -10.29
CA CYS A 212 -15.59 5.46 -9.16
C CYS A 212 -17.04 5.67 -8.70
N ARG A 213 -17.35 5.22 -7.48
CA ARG A 213 -18.67 5.41 -6.88
C ARG A 213 -18.79 6.79 -6.26
N LYS A 214 -17.72 7.26 -5.62
CA LYS A 214 -17.68 8.52 -4.86
C LYS A 214 -16.28 9.10 -4.85
N THR A 215 -16.26 10.43 -4.79
CA THR A 215 -15.07 11.23 -4.55
C THR A 215 -15.32 12.06 -3.30
N TYR A 216 -14.45 11.91 -2.30
CA TYR A 216 -14.40 12.69 -1.08
C TYR A 216 -13.30 13.74 -1.26
N ALA A 217 -13.68 15.01 -1.35
CA ALA A 217 -12.77 16.10 -1.71
C ALA A 217 -13.01 17.32 -0.81
N HIS A 218 -12.11 18.30 -0.89
CA HIS A 218 -12.22 19.61 -0.24
C HIS A 218 -12.34 19.60 1.30
N ALA A 219 -11.85 18.54 1.96
CA ALA A 219 -11.82 18.45 3.42
C ALA A 219 -10.41 18.61 4.02
N HIS A 220 -9.38 18.59 3.20
CA HIS A 220 -7.98 18.66 3.61
C HIS A 220 -7.30 19.88 3.03
N ASP A 221 -6.68 20.67 3.90
CA ASP A 221 -5.85 21.80 3.49
C ASP A 221 -4.41 21.36 3.17
N TYR A 222 -3.93 20.30 3.82
CA TYR A 222 -2.57 19.74 3.69
C TYR A 222 -2.57 18.41 2.92
N HIS A 223 -1.43 17.73 2.82
CA HIS A 223 -1.31 16.51 2.02
C HIS A 223 -1.86 15.30 2.80
N ILE A 224 -2.80 14.57 2.20
CA ILE A 224 -3.34 13.34 2.80
C ILE A 224 -2.23 12.29 2.83
N ASN A 225 -1.81 11.90 4.04
CA ASN A 225 -0.80 10.88 4.28
C ASN A 225 -1.40 9.49 4.59
N SER A 226 -2.64 9.44 5.07
CA SER A 226 -3.28 8.19 5.51
C SER A 226 -4.76 8.11 5.18
N ILE A 227 -5.20 6.89 4.89
CA ILE A 227 -6.61 6.49 4.90
C ILE A 227 -6.73 5.15 5.64
N SER A 228 -7.80 4.96 6.41
CA SER A 228 -8.04 3.72 7.14
C SER A 228 -9.52 3.42 7.28
N ASN A 229 -9.92 2.19 6.94
CA ASN A 229 -11.30 1.72 7.07
C ASN A 229 -11.60 1.39 8.54
N ASN A 230 -12.77 1.79 9.01
CA ASN A 230 -13.24 1.38 10.33
C ASN A 230 -13.74 -0.08 10.28
N SER A 231 -13.67 -0.76 11.42
CA SER A 231 -14.21 -2.11 11.62
C SER A 231 -15.74 -2.18 11.61
N ASP A 232 -16.44 -1.03 11.67
CA ASP A 232 -17.90 -0.95 11.53
C ASP A 232 -18.41 -1.23 10.09
N GLY A 233 -17.52 -1.17 9.09
CA GLY A 233 -17.87 -1.37 7.68
C GLY A 233 -18.61 -0.21 7.02
N GLU A 234 -18.81 0.90 7.72
CA GLU A 234 -19.58 2.07 7.26
C GLU A 234 -18.72 3.34 7.19
N THR A 235 -17.74 3.47 8.08
CA THR A 235 -16.91 4.67 8.21
C THR A 235 -15.44 4.42 7.85
N PHE A 236 -14.74 5.50 7.53
CA PHE A 236 -13.29 5.49 7.34
C PHE A 236 -12.73 6.86 7.74
N ILE A 237 -11.42 6.92 8.00
CA ILE A 237 -10.71 8.18 8.21
C ILE A 237 -9.82 8.52 7.04
N SER A 238 -9.58 9.82 6.86
CA SER A 238 -8.43 10.35 6.13
C SER A 238 -7.66 11.33 7.02
N ALA A 239 -6.34 11.26 7.00
CA ALA A 239 -5.47 12.13 7.77
C ALA A 239 -4.53 12.91 6.85
N ASP A 240 -4.40 14.22 7.11
CA ASP A 240 -3.34 15.06 6.57
C ASP A 240 -2.32 15.41 7.66
N ASP A 241 -1.44 16.37 7.39
CA ASP A 241 -0.36 16.76 8.30
C ASP A 241 -0.86 17.34 9.64
N LEU A 242 -2.08 17.87 9.73
CA LEU A 242 -2.61 18.52 10.95
C LEU A 242 -3.99 18.04 11.38
N ARG A 243 -4.70 17.28 10.55
CA ARG A 243 -6.11 16.92 10.76
C ARG A 243 -6.40 15.48 10.44
N ILE A 244 -7.33 14.91 11.20
CA ILE A 244 -7.97 13.62 10.89
C ILE A 244 -9.47 13.85 10.74
N ASN A 245 -10.00 13.47 9.58
CA ASN A 245 -11.41 13.58 9.24
C ASN A 245 -12.04 12.19 9.18
N LEU A 246 -13.21 12.04 9.82
CA LEU A 246 -14.07 10.87 9.79
C LEU A 246 -15.13 11.03 8.69
N TRP A 247 -15.30 9.99 7.89
CA TRP A 247 -16.22 9.95 6.75
C TRP A 247 -17.15 8.77 6.87
N ASN A 248 -18.33 8.90 6.26
CA ASN A 248 -19.20 7.77 6.00
C ASN A 248 -19.05 7.37 4.52
N LEU A 249 -18.90 6.08 4.22
CA LEU A 249 -18.80 5.56 2.84
C LEU A 249 -20.03 5.91 1.99
N GLU A 250 -21.16 6.19 2.64
CA GLU A 250 -22.43 6.58 2.03
C GLU A 250 -22.52 8.09 1.72
N ILE A 251 -21.68 8.95 2.32
CA ILE A 251 -21.81 10.43 2.29
C ILE A 251 -20.46 11.06 1.89
N ASN A 252 -20.41 11.80 0.77
CA ASN A 252 -19.16 12.35 0.23
C ASN A 252 -19.06 13.88 0.20
N ASP A 253 -20.10 14.57 0.62
CA ASP A 253 -20.18 16.03 0.73
C ASP A 253 -19.92 16.55 2.15
N GLN A 254 -19.79 15.65 3.14
CA GLN A 254 -19.60 15.98 4.54
C GLN A 254 -18.56 15.04 5.17
N SER A 255 -17.71 15.62 6.01
CA SER A 255 -16.81 14.91 6.92
C SER A 255 -16.87 15.54 8.29
N PHE A 256 -16.51 14.76 9.31
CA PHE A 256 -16.39 15.26 10.67
C PHE A 256 -14.92 15.27 11.08
N ASN A 257 -14.39 16.46 11.36
CA ASN A 257 -13.03 16.58 11.86
C ASN A 257 -12.97 16.09 13.32
N ILE A 258 -12.23 15.00 13.56
CA ILE A 258 -12.11 14.38 14.88
C ILE A 258 -10.82 14.78 15.59
N VAL A 259 -9.77 15.15 14.85
CA VAL A 259 -8.49 15.63 15.39
C VAL A 259 -8.08 16.86 14.60
N ASP A 260 -7.70 17.93 15.31
CA ASP A 260 -7.10 19.15 14.76
C ASP A 260 -5.92 19.56 15.64
N VAL A 261 -4.69 19.27 15.19
CA VAL A 261 -3.46 19.68 15.90
C VAL A 261 -2.91 21.01 15.38
N LYS A 262 -3.67 21.72 14.53
CA LYS A 262 -3.26 23.01 13.98
C LYS A 262 -3.08 24.04 15.11
N PRO A 263 -1.87 24.62 15.26
CA PRO A 263 -1.64 25.66 16.25
C PRO A 263 -2.40 26.94 15.88
N LYS A 264 -2.65 27.80 16.89
CA LYS A 264 -3.29 29.11 16.66
C LYS A 264 -2.45 30.01 15.75
N ASN A 265 -1.14 30.00 15.95
CA ASN A 265 -0.17 30.63 15.07
C ASN A 265 0.62 29.53 14.35
N MET A 266 0.68 29.59 13.02
CA MET A 266 1.41 28.59 12.22
C MET A 266 2.92 28.62 12.46
N GLU A 267 3.46 29.72 12.99
CA GLU A 267 4.87 29.81 13.39
C GLU A 267 5.20 28.91 14.59
N ASP A 268 4.20 28.56 15.41
CA ASP A 268 4.36 27.67 16.57
C ASP A 268 4.22 26.19 16.20
N LEU A 269 4.20 25.85 14.90
CA LEU A 269 4.07 24.47 14.45
C LEU A 269 5.34 23.69 14.80
N THR A 270 5.21 22.74 15.72
CA THR A 270 6.33 21.88 16.14
C THR A 270 6.13 20.41 15.83
N GLU A 271 4.92 20.01 15.44
CA GLU A 271 4.54 18.61 15.30
C GLU A 271 3.49 18.45 14.20
N VAL A 272 3.68 17.44 13.35
CA VAL A 272 2.70 17.05 12.31
C VAL A 272 2.33 15.59 12.47
N ILE A 273 1.13 15.24 12.02
CA ILE A 273 0.63 13.87 11.91
C ILE A 273 1.30 13.21 10.71
N THR A 274 1.85 12.02 10.91
CA THR A 274 2.61 11.31 9.86
C THR A 274 1.93 10.05 9.36
N SER A 275 1.18 9.36 10.21
CA SER A 275 0.39 8.20 9.85
C SER A 275 -0.80 8.04 10.80
N ALA A 276 -1.91 7.48 10.32
CA ALA A 276 -3.10 7.20 11.13
C ALA A 276 -3.81 5.92 10.68
N GLU A 277 -4.20 5.08 11.64
CA GLU A 277 -4.85 3.79 11.39
C GLU A 277 -5.92 3.45 12.44
N PHE A 278 -7.06 2.92 11.99
CA PHE A 278 -8.08 2.36 12.87
C PHE A 278 -7.63 1.02 13.44
N HIS A 279 -8.09 0.74 14.67
CA HIS A 279 -7.93 -0.58 15.25
C HIS A 279 -8.70 -1.62 14.41
N PRO A 280 -8.12 -2.80 14.13
CA PRO A 280 -8.68 -3.76 13.18
C PRO A 280 -10.04 -4.34 13.61
N SER A 281 -10.34 -4.35 14.91
CA SER A 281 -11.56 -4.94 15.48
C SER A 281 -12.36 -4.03 16.42
N HIS A 282 -11.84 -2.86 16.80
CA HIS A 282 -12.49 -1.97 17.78
C HIS A 282 -12.83 -0.66 17.10
N CYS A 283 -14.12 -0.47 16.77
CA CYS A 283 -14.56 0.63 15.93
C CYS A 283 -14.39 2.02 16.52
N ASN A 284 -14.16 2.09 17.83
CA ASN A 284 -13.94 3.33 18.57
C ASN A 284 -12.45 3.65 18.78
N MET A 285 -11.52 2.77 18.41
CA MET A 285 -10.10 2.95 18.68
C MET A 285 -9.34 3.32 17.41
N LEU A 286 -8.55 4.39 17.48
CA LEU A 286 -7.73 4.91 16.39
C LEU A 286 -6.35 5.25 16.96
N ALA A 287 -5.27 4.99 16.22
CA ALA A 287 -3.96 5.52 16.54
C ALA A 287 -3.46 6.45 15.44
N TYR A 288 -2.71 7.48 15.83
CA TYR A 288 -1.94 8.30 14.90
C TYR A 288 -0.54 8.58 15.45
N SER A 289 0.43 8.64 14.53
CA SER A 289 1.82 8.95 14.84
C SER A 289 2.18 10.37 14.44
N SER A 290 3.32 10.84 14.95
CA SER A 290 3.80 12.18 14.63
C SER A 290 5.27 12.25 14.24
N SER A 291 5.64 13.42 13.71
CA SER A 291 7.02 13.77 13.35
C SER A 291 7.96 13.89 14.55
N LYS A 292 7.45 13.83 15.78
CA LYS A 292 8.24 13.84 17.02
C LYS A 292 8.50 12.45 17.61
N GLY A 293 8.10 11.38 16.92
CA GLY A 293 8.34 10.02 17.40
C GLY A 293 7.36 9.53 18.46
N SER A 294 6.16 10.13 18.51
CA SER A 294 5.09 9.71 19.42
C SER A 294 3.94 9.04 18.67
N ILE A 295 3.25 8.12 19.35
CA ILE A 295 1.99 7.52 18.89
C ILE A 295 0.92 7.85 19.92
N ARG A 296 -0.21 8.40 19.46
CA ARG A 296 -1.36 8.70 20.31
C ARG A 296 -2.49 7.75 19.97
N LEU A 297 -2.99 7.08 20.99
CA LEU A 297 -4.16 6.21 20.90
C LEU A 297 -5.40 6.96 21.38
N ILE A 298 -6.41 7.01 20.52
CA ILE A 298 -7.67 7.71 20.72
C ILE A 298 -8.78 6.70 20.98
N ASP A 299 -9.70 7.05 21.87
CA ASP A 299 -10.99 6.39 22.02
C ASP A 299 -12.13 7.36 21.67
N LEU A 300 -12.77 7.15 20.53
CA LEU A 300 -13.87 7.95 19.98
C LEU A 300 -15.11 8.00 20.90
N ARG A 301 -15.20 7.14 21.93
CA ARG A 301 -16.29 7.17 22.91
C ARG A 301 -16.07 8.20 24.01
N GLN A 302 -14.82 8.61 24.26
CA GLN A 302 -14.48 9.52 25.35
C GLN A 302 -14.91 10.95 25.05
N SER A 303 -14.75 11.37 23.79
CA SER A 303 -15.13 12.70 23.33
C SER A 303 -15.44 12.67 21.84
N ALA A 304 -16.38 13.51 21.41
CA ALA A 304 -16.65 13.73 19.99
C ALA A 304 -15.45 14.41 19.30
N LEU A 305 -14.81 15.35 19.99
CA LEU A 305 -13.57 16.00 19.55
C LEU A 305 -12.42 15.31 20.28
N CYS A 306 -11.55 14.63 19.55
CA CYS A 306 -10.45 13.85 20.09
C CYS A 306 -9.22 14.74 20.32
N ASP A 307 -9.42 15.83 21.06
CA ASP A 307 -8.41 16.82 21.45
C ASP A 307 -7.45 16.30 22.53
N SER A 308 -7.83 15.21 23.19
CA SER A 308 -6.99 14.42 24.09
C SER A 308 -6.74 13.01 23.53
N HIS A 309 -5.86 12.28 24.18
CA HIS A 309 -5.55 10.88 23.86
C HIS A 309 -5.81 9.99 25.07
N SER A 310 -6.21 8.76 24.81
CA SER A 310 -6.37 7.72 25.83
C SER A 310 -5.01 7.24 26.34
N LYS A 311 -4.02 7.09 25.43
CA LYS A 311 -2.63 6.75 25.76
C LYS A 311 -1.65 7.46 24.82
N LEU A 312 -0.46 7.74 25.35
CA LEU A 312 0.67 8.32 24.62
C LEU A 312 1.85 7.35 24.70
N PHE A 313 2.27 6.84 23.56
CA PHE A 313 3.46 5.99 23.43
C PHE A 313 4.61 6.87 22.97
N GLU A 314 5.57 7.10 23.85
CA GLU A 314 6.75 7.92 23.59
C GLU A 314 7.93 7.30 24.34
N GLU A 315 9.09 7.27 23.71
CA GLU A 315 10.32 6.82 24.36
C GLU A 315 10.97 7.99 25.08
N GLN A 316 11.27 7.84 26.37
CA GLN A 316 11.97 8.89 27.11
C GLN A 316 13.47 8.86 26.78
N ASP A 317 13.94 9.90 26.08
CA ASP A 317 15.38 10.09 25.88
C ASP A 317 16.09 10.37 27.20
N SER A 318 17.23 9.73 27.41
CA SER A 318 18.16 10.10 28.48
C SER A 318 18.68 11.54 28.27
N PRO A 319 18.71 12.41 29.29
CA PRO A 319 19.28 13.75 29.17
C PRO A 319 20.77 13.68 28.79
N GLY A 320 21.10 13.91 27.52
CA GLY A 320 22.47 13.89 27.00
C GLY A 320 22.69 13.12 25.69
N SER A 321 21.73 12.31 25.24
CA SER A 321 21.81 11.58 23.95
C SER A 321 21.26 12.38 22.75
N ARG A 322 20.73 13.59 23.00
CA ARG A 322 20.11 14.42 21.96
C ARG A 322 21.14 15.12 21.10
N SER A 323 21.15 14.75 19.83
CA SER A 323 21.85 15.45 18.75
C SER A 323 20.84 16.19 17.87
N PHE A 324 21.32 17.07 16.98
CA PHE A 324 20.47 17.70 15.95
C PHE A 324 19.67 16.68 15.15
N PHE A 325 20.29 15.55 14.79
CA PHE A 325 19.62 14.50 14.01
C PHE A 325 18.62 13.68 14.81
N THR A 326 18.67 13.71 16.14
CA THR A 326 17.81 12.86 16.99
C THR A 326 16.33 13.14 16.73
N GLU A 327 15.93 14.41 16.60
CA GLU A 327 14.54 14.78 16.31
C GLU A 327 14.14 14.42 14.87
N ILE A 328 15.06 14.56 13.91
CA ILE A 328 14.81 14.26 12.50
C ILE A 328 14.54 12.77 12.31
N ILE A 329 15.41 11.91 12.86
CA ILE A 329 15.29 10.45 12.70
C ILE A 329 14.22 9.83 13.60
N ALA A 330 13.75 10.54 14.63
CA ALA A 330 12.66 10.10 15.50
C ALA A 330 11.29 10.19 14.82
N SER A 331 11.16 10.97 13.74
CA SER A 331 9.92 11.06 12.97
C SER A 331 9.43 9.68 12.54
N ILE A 332 8.20 9.32 12.97
CA ILE A 332 7.59 8.05 12.58
C ILE A 332 7.05 8.20 11.17
N SER A 333 7.46 7.29 10.28
CA SER A 333 7.05 7.27 8.87
C SER A 333 5.81 6.41 8.61
N ASP A 334 5.59 5.35 9.40
CA ASP A 334 4.44 4.46 9.27
C ASP A 334 4.09 3.79 10.60
N ILE A 335 2.81 3.48 10.79
CA ILE A 335 2.30 2.66 11.89
C ILE A 335 1.35 1.60 11.37
N LYS A 336 1.32 0.43 12.00
CA LYS A 336 0.43 -0.68 11.67
C LYS A 336 -0.08 -1.37 12.91
N PHE A 337 -1.38 -1.64 13.00
CA PHE A 337 -1.88 -2.56 14.02
C PHE A 337 -1.57 -4.01 13.62
N ALA A 338 -1.17 -4.81 14.60
CA ALA A 338 -1.16 -6.27 14.43
C ALA A 338 -2.59 -6.77 14.19
N MET A 339 -2.75 -7.89 13.47
CA MET A 339 -4.08 -8.44 13.14
C MET A 339 -4.92 -8.78 14.39
N ASN A 340 -4.26 -9.15 15.49
CA ASN A 340 -4.91 -9.40 16.78
C ASN A 340 -5.31 -8.11 17.53
N GLY A 341 -4.90 -6.95 17.04
CA GLY A 341 -5.15 -5.64 17.63
C GLY A 341 -4.35 -5.33 18.89
N ARG A 342 -3.56 -6.26 19.45
CA ARG A 342 -2.86 -6.04 20.72
C ARG A 342 -1.64 -5.13 20.57
N TYR A 343 -0.97 -5.20 19.42
CA TYR A 343 0.30 -4.53 19.19
C TYR A 343 0.20 -3.47 18.10
N ILE A 344 1.03 -2.43 18.22
CA ILE A 344 1.27 -1.42 17.19
C ILE A 344 2.72 -1.55 16.75
N LEU A 345 2.98 -1.68 15.47
CA LEU A 345 4.30 -1.56 14.87
C LEU A 345 4.48 -0.10 14.42
N SER A 346 5.66 0.47 14.66
CA SER A 346 6.03 1.79 14.14
C SER A 346 7.40 1.76 13.51
N ARG A 347 7.56 2.48 12.39
CA ARG A 347 8.83 2.67 11.71
C ARG A 347 9.29 4.12 11.83
N ASP A 348 10.39 4.36 12.55
CA ASP A 348 11.15 5.62 12.43
C ASP A 348 12.29 5.45 11.41
N TYR A 349 13.16 6.45 11.22
CA TYR A 349 14.16 6.34 10.16
C TYR A 349 15.10 5.14 10.36
N MET A 350 15.62 4.94 11.58
CA MET A 350 16.67 3.95 11.87
C MET A 350 16.14 2.62 12.37
N THR A 351 14.95 2.61 12.98
CA THR A 351 14.46 1.50 13.79
C THR A 351 13.02 1.14 13.51
N LEU A 352 12.70 -0.12 13.79
CA LEU A 352 11.35 -0.65 13.80
C LEU A 352 11.01 -1.01 15.26
N LYS A 353 9.88 -0.53 15.76
CA LYS A 353 9.49 -0.69 17.17
C LYS A 353 8.12 -1.35 17.29
N LEU A 354 8.01 -2.37 18.15
CA LEU A 354 6.76 -3.05 18.48
C LEU A 354 6.28 -2.60 19.85
N TRP A 355 5.05 -2.10 19.92
CA TRP A 355 4.42 -1.55 21.13
C TRP A 355 3.24 -2.43 21.54
N ASP A 356 3.07 -2.71 22.84
CA ASP A 356 1.84 -3.32 23.36
C ASP A 356 0.89 -2.20 23.75
N ILE A 357 -0.35 -2.21 23.25
CA ILE A 357 -1.34 -1.17 23.57
C ILE A 357 -1.59 -1.05 25.08
N ASN A 358 -1.33 -2.11 25.85
CA ASN A 358 -1.48 -2.10 27.30
C ASN A 358 -0.28 -1.53 28.04
N MET A 359 0.87 -1.35 27.38
CA MET A 359 2.12 -0.86 27.97
C MET A 359 2.66 0.33 27.17
N ASP A 360 2.39 1.53 27.67
CA ASP A 360 2.75 2.82 27.07
C ASP A 360 4.09 3.40 27.57
N SER A 361 4.76 2.71 28.50
CA SER A 361 6.06 3.13 29.03
C SER A 361 7.23 2.97 28.05
N GLY A 362 7.07 2.23 26.96
CA GLY A 362 8.12 1.97 25.97
C GLY A 362 7.78 0.83 25.01
N PRO A 363 8.58 0.61 23.96
CA PRO A 363 8.39 -0.51 23.05
C PRO A 363 8.71 -1.84 23.75
N VAL A 364 7.97 -2.88 23.38
CA VAL A 364 8.24 -4.28 23.77
C VAL A 364 9.52 -4.78 23.11
N SER A 365 9.78 -4.36 21.87
CA SER A 365 10.96 -4.75 21.10
C SER A 365 11.34 -3.66 20.11
N THR A 366 12.65 -3.46 19.92
CA THR A 366 13.22 -2.48 18.99
C THR A 366 14.24 -3.18 18.10
N TYR A 367 14.05 -3.09 16.79
CA TYR A 367 14.91 -3.69 15.76
C TYR A 367 15.68 -2.59 15.04
N GLN A 368 17.00 -2.76 14.93
CA GLN A 368 17.87 -1.83 14.20
C GLN A 368 17.84 -2.21 12.72
N VAL A 369 17.38 -1.32 11.83
CA VAL A 369 17.18 -1.66 10.43
C VAL A 369 18.46 -1.47 9.60
N HIS A 370 19.09 -0.31 9.74
CA HIS A 370 20.28 0.02 8.95
C HIS A 370 21.25 0.90 9.74
N GLU A 371 21.66 0.40 10.90
CA GLU A 371 22.56 1.05 11.85
C GLU A 371 23.87 1.57 11.22
N HIS A 372 24.35 0.88 10.18
CA HIS A 372 25.53 1.24 9.41
C HIS A 372 25.41 2.61 8.69
N LEU A 373 24.21 3.20 8.62
CA LEU A 373 23.98 4.53 8.06
C LEU A 373 24.12 5.66 9.09
N ARG A 374 24.17 5.36 10.39
CA ARG A 374 24.28 6.38 11.44
C ARG A 374 25.48 7.34 11.24
N PRO A 375 26.67 6.88 10.82
CA PRO A 375 27.79 7.78 10.53
C PRO A 375 27.60 8.66 9.29
N LYS A 376 26.62 8.35 8.42
CA LYS A 376 26.34 9.03 7.15
C LYS A 376 25.12 9.96 7.21
N LEU A 377 24.58 10.23 8.40
CA LEU A 377 23.38 11.06 8.56
C LEU A 377 23.54 12.48 8.01
N CYS A 378 24.74 13.06 8.08
CA CYS A 378 25.02 14.35 7.44
C CYS A 378 24.83 14.27 5.92
N ASP A 379 25.45 13.29 5.26
CA ASP A 379 25.36 13.12 3.81
C ASP A 379 23.91 12.81 3.37
N LEU A 380 23.18 12.03 4.17
CA LEU A 380 21.77 11.70 3.98
C LEU A 380 20.84 12.91 4.18
N TYR A 381 21.25 13.86 5.00
CA TYR A 381 20.53 15.11 5.19
C TYR A 381 20.78 16.08 4.03
N GLU A 382 22.03 16.17 3.54
CA GLU A 382 22.38 17.03 2.41
C GLU A 382 21.71 16.60 1.09
N ASN A 383 21.35 15.33 0.95
CA ASN A 383 20.67 14.79 -0.24
C ASN A 383 19.18 14.47 -0.04
N ASP A 384 18.57 14.98 1.03
CA ASP A 384 17.17 14.78 1.44
C ASP A 384 16.73 13.32 1.67
N SER A 385 17.64 12.34 1.58
CA SER A 385 17.31 10.92 1.78
C SER A 385 16.88 10.63 3.21
N ILE A 386 17.33 11.42 4.20
CA ILE A 386 16.91 11.28 5.60
C ILE A 386 15.39 11.46 5.80
N PHE A 387 14.69 12.08 4.83
CA PHE A 387 13.25 12.30 4.86
C PHE A 387 12.45 11.20 4.13
N ASP A 388 13.13 10.16 3.63
CA ASP A 388 12.46 9.00 3.04
C ASP A 388 11.56 8.30 4.05
N LYS A 389 10.31 8.04 3.63
CA LYS A 389 9.28 7.41 4.47
C LYS A 389 9.19 5.92 4.15
N PHE A 390 9.87 5.10 4.95
CA PHE A 390 9.84 3.64 4.81
C PHE A 390 8.59 3.05 5.48
N GLU A 391 7.83 2.23 4.76
CA GLU A 391 6.69 1.53 5.34
C GLU A 391 7.09 0.27 6.11
N CYS A 392 6.17 -0.24 6.92
CA CYS A 392 6.36 -1.49 7.63
C CYS A 392 5.13 -2.39 7.52
N CYS A 393 5.34 -3.69 7.76
CA CYS A 393 4.25 -4.67 7.77
C CYS A 393 4.51 -5.78 8.79
N LEU A 394 3.43 -6.44 9.21
CA LEU A 394 3.46 -7.57 10.13
C LEU A 394 2.99 -8.83 9.42
N SER A 395 3.52 -9.98 9.83
CA SER A 395 2.96 -11.27 9.43
C SER A 395 1.56 -11.46 10.01
N GLY A 396 0.72 -12.25 9.34
CA GLY A 396 -0.65 -12.52 9.77
C GLY A 396 -0.78 -13.14 11.17
N ASP A 397 0.21 -13.96 11.56
CA ASP A 397 0.31 -14.58 12.88
C ASP A 397 0.92 -13.64 13.95
N GLY A 398 1.43 -12.47 13.55
CA GLY A 398 2.08 -11.51 14.46
C GLY A 398 3.45 -11.95 14.98
N LEU A 399 4.03 -13.02 14.45
CA LEU A 399 5.32 -13.54 14.91
C LEU A 399 6.51 -12.86 14.23
N ARG A 400 6.30 -12.14 13.12
CA ARG A 400 7.34 -11.48 12.34
C ARG A 400 6.92 -10.10 11.89
N VAL A 401 7.92 -9.26 11.66
CA VAL A 401 7.76 -7.91 11.13
C VAL A 401 8.75 -7.68 10.01
N ALA A 402 8.41 -6.83 9.05
CA ALA A 402 9.29 -6.49 7.95
C ALA A 402 9.22 -5.00 7.60
N THR A 403 10.31 -4.50 7.04
CA THR A 403 10.42 -3.12 6.56
C THR A 403 11.54 -2.98 5.53
N GLY A 404 11.45 -1.95 4.71
CA GLY A 404 12.42 -1.67 3.66
C GLY A 404 13.63 -0.85 4.10
N SER A 405 14.61 -0.76 3.21
CA SER A 405 15.84 0.02 3.33
C SER A 405 16.34 0.45 1.94
N TYR A 406 17.50 1.10 1.90
CA TYR A 406 18.18 1.46 0.67
C TYR A 406 18.75 0.25 -0.06
N SER A 407 19.24 0.47 -1.29
CA SER A 407 19.76 -0.57 -2.17
C SER A 407 18.75 -1.68 -2.47
N ASN A 408 17.46 -1.31 -2.53
CA ASN A 408 16.32 -2.21 -2.68
C ASN A 408 16.30 -3.37 -1.66
N MET A 409 16.85 -3.14 -0.46
CA MET A 409 16.87 -4.16 0.59
C MET A 409 15.61 -4.09 1.45
N PHE A 410 15.22 -5.22 2.02
CA PHE A 410 14.25 -5.29 3.10
C PHE A 410 14.74 -6.26 4.16
N SER A 411 14.32 -6.02 5.40
CA SER A 411 14.68 -6.85 6.55
C SER A 411 13.42 -7.45 7.17
N VAL A 412 13.53 -8.69 7.60
CA VAL A 412 12.51 -9.45 8.31
C VAL A 412 13.06 -9.80 9.69
N PHE A 413 12.30 -9.49 10.74
CA PHE A 413 12.66 -9.74 12.14
C PHE A 413 11.61 -10.64 12.80
N GLY A 414 12.05 -11.59 13.63
CA GLY A 414 11.14 -12.37 14.47
C GLY A 414 10.83 -11.64 15.79
N CYS A 415 9.56 -11.67 16.22
CA CYS A 415 9.03 -10.90 17.36
C CYS A 415 8.88 -11.69 18.67
N GLY A 416 9.11 -13.01 18.66
CA GLY A 416 9.00 -13.83 19.86
C GLY A 416 10.10 -13.54 20.89
N HIS A 417 9.82 -13.75 22.18
CA HIS A 417 10.83 -13.67 23.23
C HIS A 417 12.02 -14.60 22.90
N GLY A 418 13.23 -14.03 22.82
CA GLY A 418 14.44 -14.79 22.50
C GLY A 418 14.64 -15.09 21.00
N SER A 419 13.78 -14.57 20.11
CA SER A 419 14.01 -14.63 18.67
C SER A 419 15.24 -13.82 18.29
N SER A 420 16.23 -14.48 17.70
CA SER A 420 17.37 -13.83 17.04
C SER A 420 17.22 -13.82 15.52
N GLU A 421 15.99 -14.02 15.02
CA GLU A 421 15.76 -14.05 13.59
C GLU A 421 15.87 -12.64 13.01
N GLU A 422 16.83 -12.49 12.12
CA GLU A 422 17.06 -11.31 11.30
C GLU A 422 17.50 -11.79 9.92
N ALA A 423 16.69 -11.49 8.91
CA ALA A 423 16.99 -11.80 7.51
C ALA A 423 16.92 -10.50 6.69
N THR A 424 18.03 -10.14 6.05
CA THR A 424 18.08 -9.01 5.11
C THR A 424 18.23 -9.54 3.69
N LEU A 425 17.29 -9.15 2.84
CA LEU A 425 17.09 -9.66 1.49
C LEU A 425 17.11 -8.49 0.51
N GLU A 426 17.55 -8.74 -0.72
CA GLU A 426 17.48 -7.77 -1.82
C GLU A 426 16.26 -8.07 -2.69
N ALA A 427 15.46 -7.04 -3.02
CA ALA A 427 14.36 -7.16 -3.97
C ALA A 427 14.90 -7.37 -5.40
N SER A 428 15.25 -8.61 -5.68
CA SER A 428 15.67 -9.13 -6.98
C SER A 428 15.22 -10.59 -7.15
N LYS A 429 15.44 -11.17 -8.34
CA LYS A 429 15.24 -12.61 -8.59
C LYS A 429 16.16 -13.52 -7.74
N ASN A 430 17.25 -12.96 -7.21
CA ASN A 430 18.22 -13.68 -6.37
C ASN A 430 18.36 -12.96 -5.02
N PRO A 431 17.39 -13.12 -4.09
CA PRO A 431 17.30 -12.28 -2.90
C PRO A 431 18.48 -12.41 -1.93
N MET A 432 19.21 -13.54 -1.97
CA MET A 432 20.36 -13.84 -1.10
C MET A 432 21.73 -13.42 -1.69
N ARG A 433 21.77 -12.78 -2.87
CA ARG A 433 23.00 -12.54 -3.63
C ARG A 433 24.06 -11.74 -2.85
N LYS A 434 23.65 -10.72 -2.09
CA LYS A 434 24.56 -9.85 -1.31
C LYS A 434 24.92 -10.41 0.08
N GLN A 435 24.08 -11.26 0.67
CA GLN A 435 24.38 -11.89 1.97
C GLN A 435 25.63 -12.78 1.91
N LEU A 436 25.92 -13.35 0.73
CA LEU A 436 27.14 -14.12 0.48
C LEU A 436 28.43 -13.28 0.46
N GLN A 437 28.35 -11.97 0.21
CA GLN A 437 29.53 -11.09 0.15
C GLN A 437 29.92 -10.53 1.52
N THR A 438 29.00 -10.40 2.47
CA THR A 438 29.27 -9.85 3.81
C THR A 438 29.94 -10.85 4.75
N ASN A 439 29.82 -12.17 4.47
CA ASN A 439 30.51 -13.23 5.20
C ASN A 439 31.98 -13.40 4.77
N SER A 440 32.78 -12.33 4.86
CA SER A 440 34.24 -12.47 4.87
C SER A 440 34.71 -12.74 6.31
N LYS A 441 35.32 -13.91 6.53
CA LYS A 441 35.79 -14.39 7.85
C LYS A 441 36.69 -13.35 8.53
N PRO A 442 36.64 -13.20 9.87
CA PRO A 442 37.56 -12.33 10.58
C PRO A 442 38.99 -12.87 10.39
N SER A 443 39.85 -12.08 9.72
CA SER A 443 41.26 -12.43 9.61
C SER A 443 41.90 -12.30 11.00
N ARG A 444 42.52 -13.38 11.48
CA ARG A 444 43.31 -13.38 12.71
C ARG A 444 44.49 -12.43 12.53
N LEU A 445 44.52 -11.35 13.28
CA LEU A 445 45.71 -10.51 13.45
C LEU A 445 46.75 -11.28 14.27
N THR A 446 47.77 -11.83 13.61
CA THR A 446 49.02 -12.25 14.26
C THR A 446 50.03 -11.11 14.16
N SER A 447 50.30 -10.49 15.30
CA SER A 447 51.35 -9.50 15.51
C SER A 447 52.74 -10.10 15.29
N THR A 448 53.53 -9.54 14.38
CA THR A 448 55.00 -9.63 14.48
C THR A 448 55.63 -8.32 14.06
N ILE A 449 56.41 -7.75 14.97
CA ILE A 449 57.17 -6.51 14.86
C ILE A 449 58.50 -6.80 14.15
N THR A 450 58.84 -6.04 13.10
CA THR A 450 60.23 -5.61 12.84
C THR A 450 60.29 -4.32 12.01
N LYS A 451 61.11 -3.37 12.47
CA LYS A 451 61.44 -2.07 11.88
C LYS A 451 62.27 -2.20 10.60
N ALA A 452 61.98 -1.37 9.58
CA ALA A 452 62.97 -0.82 8.64
C ALA A 452 62.42 0.46 7.95
N VAL A 453 63.33 1.34 7.53
CA VAL A 453 63.14 2.78 7.26
C VAL A 453 63.32 3.12 5.76
N ARG A 454 62.56 4.12 5.26
CA ARG A 454 62.66 4.86 3.95
C ARG A 454 62.20 4.06 2.71
N ARG A 455 61.49 4.59 1.70
CA ARG A 455 61.43 5.93 1.04
C ARG A 455 60.08 6.04 0.29
N GLY A 456 59.65 7.28 0.00
CA GLY A 456 58.31 7.60 -0.50
C GLY A 456 57.83 6.87 -1.77
N ALA A 457 56.53 6.64 -1.79
CA ALA A 457 55.70 6.40 -2.95
C ALA A 457 54.27 6.84 -2.59
N GLU A 458 53.57 7.31 -3.60
CA GLU A 458 52.26 7.96 -3.62
C GLU A 458 51.22 7.28 -2.72
N SER A 459 50.42 8.10 -2.03
CA SER A 459 49.24 7.65 -1.29
C SER A 459 48.26 6.96 -2.27
N PRO A 460 47.98 5.65 -2.12
CA PRO A 460 46.80 5.09 -2.74
C PRO A 460 45.59 5.60 -1.95
N GLY A 461 44.56 6.01 -2.69
CA GLY A 461 43.34 6.61 -2.15
C GLY A 461 42.74 5.80 -1.01
N VAL A 462 42.21 6.56 -0.05
CA VAL A 462 41.38 6.10 1.05
C VAL A 462 40.25 5.24 0.47
N ASP A 463 40.36 3.94 0.73
CA ASP A 463 39.32 2.92 0.81
C ASP A 463 38.03 3.17 0.01
N ALA A 464 37.97 2.50 -1.15
CA ALA A 464 36.73 2.07 -1.78
C ALA A 464 36.00 1.06 -0.87
N SER A 465 35.41 1.55 0.23
CA SER A 465 34.62 0.79 1.18
C SER A 465 33.14 1.08 0.94
N ASN A 466 32.44 0.17 0.27
CA ASN A 466 30.98 0.14 0.06
C ASN A 466 30.36 1.50 -0.32
N SER A 467 30.37 1.80 -1.63
CA SER A 467 29.52 2.84 -2.20
C SER A 467 28.06 2.52 -1.86
N PHE A 468 27.55 3.18 -0.83
CA PHE A 468 26.15 3.14 -0.46
C PHE A 468 25.38 3.85 -1.57
N ASP A 469 24.51 3.10 -2.23
CA ASP A 469 23.63 3.65 -3.26
C ASP A 469 22.31 4.08 -2.60
N SER A 470 22.17 5.38 -2.36
CA SER A 470 20.93 5.99 -1.88
C SER A 470 19.87 6.14 -2.97
N THR A 471 20.23 5.95 -4.24
CA THR A 471 19.31 6.19 -5.37
C THR A 471 18.26 5.08 -5.47
N THR A 472 18.62 3.86 -5.07
CA THR A 472 17.71 2.71 -5.04
C THR A 472 17.18 2.49 -3.62
N LYS A 473 15.86 2.38 -3.47
CA LYS A 473 15.17 2.28 -2.18
C LYS A 473 13.91 1.44 -2.28
N LEU A 474 13.63 0.68 -1.22
CA LEU A 474 12.42 -0.11 -1.08
C LEU A 474 11.54 0.57 -0.02
N LEU A 475 10.63 1.44 -0.46
CA LEU A 475 9.77 2.20 0.46
C LEU A 475 8.48 1.44 0.80
N HIS A 476 7.95 0.68 -0.15
CA HIS A 476 6.63 0.05 -0.04
C HIS A 476 6.75 -1.48 -0.09
N LEU A 477 6.12 -2.13 0.88
CA LEU A 477 6.02 -3.58 0.97
C LEU A 477 4.75 -4.00 1.70
N ALA A 478 4.23 -5.17 1.37
CA ALA A 478 3.05 -5.73 2.02
C ALA A 478 3.27 -7.21 2.32
N TRP A 479 2.84 -7.64 3.51
CA TRP A 479 2.84 -9.04 3.91
C TRP A 479 1.46 -9.65 3.67
N HIS A 480 1.42 -10.86 3.10
CA HIS A 480 0.18 -11.59 2.87
C HIS A 480 -0.53 -11.94 4.20
N PRO A 481 -1.83 -11.65 4.38
CA PRO A 481 -2.49 -11.68 5.69
C PRO A 481 -2.57 -13.05 6.36
N THR A 482 -2.37 -14.14 5.61
CA THR A 482 -2.49 -15.52 6.13
C THR A 482 -1.32 -16.43 5.78
N GLN A 483 -0.30 -15.93 5.05
CA GLN A 483 0.79 -16.77 4.55
C GLN A 483 2.13 -16.05 4.64
N ASN A 484 3.21 -16.82 4.67
CA ASN A 484 4.58 -16.30 4.63
C ASN A 484 4.93 -15.89 3.20
N SER A 485 4.34 -14.78 2.76
CA SER A 485 4.62 -14.19 1.46
C SER A 485 4.65 -12.67 1.58
N ILE A 486 5.64 -12.05 0.93
CA ILE A 486 5.84 -10.60 0.94
C ILE A 486 5.89 -10.11 -0.50
N ALA A 487 5.17 -9.03 -0.77
CA ALA A 487 5.26 -8.26 -2.00
C ALA A 487 6.05 -6.97 -1.75
N CYS A 488 7.03 -6.67 -2.60
CA CYS A 488 7.93 -5.52 -2.49
C CYS A 488 7.90 -4.68 -3.77
N ALA A 489 7.76 -3.36 -3.65
CA ALA A 489 7.98 -2.43 -4.77
C ALA A 489 9.45 -2.04 -4.85
N ALA A 490 10.06 -2.23 -6.02
CA ALA A 490 11.35 -1.66 -6.37
C ALA A 490 11.19 -0.88 -7.68
N ALA A 491 11.09 0.44 -7.57
CA ALA A 491 10.73 1.33 -8.68
C ALA A 491 9.38 0.93 -9.31
N ASN A 492 9.36 0.54 -10.59
CA ASN A 492 8.17 0.08 -11.30
C ASN A 492 7.95 -1.44 -11.24
N SER A 493 8.86 -2.18 -10.60
CA SER A 493 8.79 -3.64 -10.50
C SER A 493 8.18 -4.08 -9.16
N LEU A 494 7.26 -5.04 -9.22
CA LEU A 494 6.66 -5.70 -8.06
C LEU A 494 7.27 -7.09 -7.89
N TYR A 495 8.10 -7.28 -6.86
CA TYR A 495 8.71 -8.56 -6.53
C TYR A 495 7.91 -9.29 -5.46
N MET A 496 7.75 -10.61 -5.61
CA MET A 496 7.06 -11.46 -4.63
C MET A 496 7.98 -12.55 -4.12
N TYR A 497 7.98 -12.73 -2.80
CA TYR A 497 8.75 -13.73 -2.09
C TYR A 497 7.82 -14.62 -1.25
N TYR A 498 8.25 -15.84 -0.97
CA TYR A 498 7.57 -16.77 -0.07
C TYR A 498 8.56 -17.55 0.78
N ALA A 499 8.11 -18.15 1.88
CA ALA A 499 8.92 -19.02 2.72
C ALA A 499 8.12 -20.15 3.37
#